data_AF-A0A8C4PNG7-F1
#
_entry.id   AF-A0A8C4PNG7-F1
#
_cell.length_a   1.000
_cell.length_b   1.000
_cell.length_c   1.000
_cell.angle_alpha   90.00
_cell.angle_beta   90.00
_cell.angle_gamma   90.00
#
_symmetry.space_group_name_H-M   'P 1'
#
loop_
_entity.id
_entity.type
_entity.pdbx_description
1 polymer ?
#
loop_
_entity_poly.entity_id
_entity_poly.type
_entity_poly.pdbx_seq_one_letter_code
_entity_poly.pdbx_strand_id
1 'polypeptide(L)' 'MGLYGIKEEIFLSIPCILGRNGVSDVVKVNLNSEEEALFRKSASTLWDVQKDLQF' A
#
# COMPACT_ATOMS: atom_id res chain seq x y z
N MET A 1 -2.01 -1.00 -12.79
CA MET A 1 -0.90 -0.42 -12.02
C MET A 1 -1.43 -0.13 -10.63
N GLY A 2 -0.75 -0.58 -9.58
CA GLY A 2 -1.15 -0.31 -8.20
C GLY A 2 -0.94 1.17 -7.82
N LEU A 3 -1.27 1.50 -6.57
CA LEU A 3 -1.10 2.84 -6.03
C LEU A 3 0.39 3.16 -5.86
N TYR A 4 0.77 4.41 -6.17
CA TYR A 4 2.14 4.92 -5.98
C TYR A 4 3.25 4.07 -6.65
N GLY A 5 2.91 3.39 -7.76
CA GLY A 5 3.85 2.57 -8.52
C GLY A 5 4.17 1.20 -7.92
N ILE A 6 3.51 0.81 -6.83
CA ILE A 6 3.67 -0.51 -6.20
C ILE A 6 2.98 -1.57 -7.06
N LYS A 7 3.65 -2.70 -7.30
CA LYS A 7 3.16 -3.79 -8.16
C LYS A 7 2.91 -5.08 -7.38
N GLU A 8 3.57 -5.22 -6.25
CA GLU A 8 3.55 -6.36 -5.36
C GLU A 8 2.21 -6.44 -4.61
N GLU A 9 1.75 -7.65 -4.31
CA GLU A 9 0.54 -7.88 -3.52
C GLU A 9 0.84 -7.74 -2.02
N ILE A 10 0.83 -6.50 -1.55
CA ILE A 10 1.10 -6.15 -0.15
C ILE A 10 -0.05 -5.40 0.50
N PHE A 11 -0.07 -5.41 1.83
CA PHE A 11 -1.02 -4.64 2.63
C PHE A 11 -0.28 -3.57 3.44
N LEU A 12 -0.71 -2.32 3.29
CA LEU A 12 -0.18 -1.13 3.96
C LEU A 12 -1.33 -0.20 4.36
N SER A 13 -1.11 0.57 5.42
CA SER A 13 -2.07 1.59 5.84
C SER A 13 -2.15 2.73 4.82
N ILE A 14 -3.37 3.00 4.34
CA ILE A 14 -3.72 4.13 3.48
C ILE A 14 -5.09 4.69 3.89
N PRO A 15 -5.41 5.95 3.54
CA PRO A 15 -6.74 6.48 3.83
C PRO A 15 -7.81 5.77 2.98
N CYS A 16 -8.77 5.15 3.65
CA CYS A 16 -9.84 4.37 3.04
C CYS A 16 -11.22 4.88 3.50
N ILE A 17 -12.20 4.77 2.61
CA ILE A 17 -13.62 4.93 2.96
C ILE A 17 -14.14 3.58 3.42
N LEU A 18 -14.83 3.56 4.57
CA LEU A 18 -15.41 2.35 5.15
C LEU A 18 -16.92 2.37 5.00
N GLY A 19 -17.47 1.25 4.55
CA GLY A 19 -18.91 0.97 4.50
C GLY A 19 -19.27 -0.28 5.30
N ARG A 20 -20.52 -0.70 5.20
CA ARG A 20 -21.03 -1.92 5.89
C ARG A 20 -20.24 -3.18 5.52
N ASN A 21 -19.65 -3.23 4.32
CA ASN A 21 -18.94 -4.39 3.79
C ASN A 21 -17.40 -4.27 3.92
N GLY A 22 -16.90 -3.33 4.73
CA GLY A 22 -15.45 -3.08 4.88
C GLY A 22 -14.98 -1.90 4.03
N VAL A 23 -13.78 -2.02 3.44
CA VAL A 23 -13.19 -0.96 2.59
C VAL A 23 -14.02 -0.83 1.31
N SER A 24 -14.68 0.31 1.12
CA SER A 24 -15.42 0.60 -0.11
C SER A 24 -14.53 1.25 -1.17
N ASP A 25 -13.69 2.18 -0.74
CA ASP A 25 -12.87 3.01 -1.63
C ASP A 25 -11.54 3.37 -0.98
N VAL A 26 -10.58 3.74 -1.82
CA VAL A 26 -9.27 4.26 -1.40
C VAL A 26 -9.13 5.70 -1.84
N VAL A 27 -8.70 6.57 -0.92
CA VAL A 27 -8.42 7.97 -1.23
C VAL A 27 -6.97 8.09 -1.71
N LYS A 28 -6.78 8.56 -2.95
CA LYS A 28 -5.46 8.87 -3.47
C LYS A 28 -4.96 10.20 -2.88
N VAL A 29 -3.91 10.13 -2.07
CA VAL A 29 -3.23 11.28 -1.50
C VAL A 29 -2.17 11.76 -2.50
N ASN A 30 -2.06 13.07 -2.68
CA ASN A 30 -0.95 13.63 -3.43
C ASN A 30 0.28 13.68 -2.53
N LEU A 31 1.13 12.67 -2.65
CA LEU A 31 2.42 12.62 -1.97
C LEU A 31 3.45 13.44 -2.76
N ASN A 32 4.35 14.12 -2.06
CA ASN A 32 5.55 14.66 -2.68
C ASN A 32 6.57 13.54 -2.97
N SER A 33 7.64 13.87 -3.70
CA SER A 33 8.64 12.89 -4.13
C SER A 33 9.33 12.16 -2.98
N GLU A 34 9.56 12.83 -1.85
CA GLU A 34 10.18 12.25 -0.66
C GLU A 34 9.22 11.29 0.05
N GLU A 35 7.97 11.72 0.26
CA GLU A 35 6.91 10.90 0.86
C GLU A 35 6.64 9.64 0.02
N GLU A 36 6.57 9.77 -1.31
CA GLU A 36 6.36 8.63 -2.19
C GLU A 36 7.55 7.66 -2.16
N ALA A 37 8.78 8.18 -2.08
CA ALA A 37 9.98 7.35 -1.93
C ALA A 37 9.98 6.57 -0.62
N LEU A 38 9.62 7.21 0.50
CA LEU A 38 9.50 6.57 1.80
C LEU A 38 8.36 5.54 1.82
N PHE A 39 7.21 5.87 1.22
CA PHE A 39 6.08 4.96 1.11
C PHE A 39 6.43 3.69 0.33
N ARG A 40 7.12 3.83 -0.82
CA ARG A 40 7.63 2.69 -1.59
C ARG A 40 8.69 1.89 -0.82
N LYS A 41 9.52 2.54 -0.01
CA LYS A 41 10.49 1.84 0.85
C LYS A 41 9.77 0.97 1.88
N SER A 42 8.75 1.49 2.56
CA SER A 42 7.93 0.71 3.49
C SER A 42 7.24 -0.47 2.81
N ALA A 43 6.74 -0.26 1.58
CA ALA A 43 6.16 -1.32 0.75
C ALA A 43 7.14 -2.45 0.46
N SER A 44 8.35 -2.12 0.01
CA SER A 44 9.40 -3.11 -0.25
C SER A 44 9.77 -3.90 1.01
N THR A 45 9.90 -3.23 2.15
CA THR A 45 10.25 -3.90 3.42
C THR A 45 9.19 -4.91 3.85
N LEU A 46 7.91 -4.59 3.67
CA LEU A 46 6.83 -5.54 3.98
C LEU A 46 6.77 -6.69 2.97
N TRP A 47 6.96 -6.40 1.68
CA TRP A 47 7.01 -7.43 0.66
C TRP A 47 8.10 -8.46 0.92
N ASP A 48 9.29 -8.01 1.33
CA ASP A 48 10.42 -8.89 1.62
C ASP A 48 10.12 -9.91 2.72
N VAL A 49 9.25 -9.56 3.67
CA VAL A 49 8.80 -10.49 4.71
C VAL A 49 7.64 -11.35 4.22
N GLN A 50 6.67 -10.75 3.51
CA GLN A 50 5.43 -11.41 3.12
C GLN A 50 5.64 -12.48 2.03
N LYS A 51 6.57 -12.25 1.09
CA LYS A 51 6.80 -13.12 -0.08
C LYS A 51 7.26 -14.54 0.27
N ASP A 52 7.89 -14.71 1.44
CA ASP A 52 8.46 -15.98 1.88
C ASP A 52 7.52 -16.73 2.85
N LEU A 53 6.34 -16.18 3.16
CA LEU A 53 5.35 -16.84 4.00
C LEU A 53 4.72 -18.02 3.26
N GLN A 54 4.74 -19.20 3.89
CA GLN A 54 4.02 -20.38 3.44
C GLN A 54 2.74 -20.53 4.27
N PHE A 55 1.61 -20.74 3.58
CA PHE A 55 0.28 -20.93 4.17
C PHE A 55 -0.23 -22.34 3.92
#